data_AF-A0A955HN06-F1
#
_entry.id   AF-A0A955HN06-F1
#
_cell.length_a   1.000
_cell.length_b   1.000
_cell.length_c   1.000
_cell.angle_alpha   90.00
_cell.angle_beta   90.00
_cell.angle_gamma   90.00
#
_symmetry.space_group_name_H-M   'P 1'
#
loop_
_entity.id
_entity.type
_entity.pdbx_description
1 polymer ?
#
loop_
_entity_poly.entity_id
_entity_poly.type
_entity_poly.pdbx_seq_one_letter_code
_entity_poly.pdbx_strand_id
1 'polypeptide(L)'
;MNTDKKKIIDLFNKNVRGKSSDTNAANVKHAGKEGHWLETQMGIARNASNTPDLFGYEMKNHTSQKTTFGDWSASCYIWHDKTFEIQRDDFLRIFGKPNLKKGGRYSWSGEPIPKIDQYNNFGQILLIDDEQNIVIEYSFSHDQRENKSTLIPSSMQQEHLILARWNRDWMKAKVERKFNQKGWFKCLKNNEGVYSKIVFGEPMTYENWLEGVREGLIFFDSGMYQTNPRNYSQWRAYNAYWDNLVIESY
;
A
#
# COMPACT_ATOMS: atom_id res chain seq x y z
N MET A 1 31.77 -6.31 -0.07
CA MET A 1 30.35 -6.58 0.27
C MET A 1 30.10 -6.10 1.69
N ASN A 2 29.08 -5.26 1.91
CA ASN A 2 28.70 -4.73 3.22
C ASN A 2 28.44 -5.89 4.22
N THR A 3 29.01 -5.83 5.43
CA THR A 3 28.93 -6.87 6.47
C THR A 3 27.49 -7.22 6.84
N ASP A 4 26.58 -6.25 6.85
CA ASP A 4 25.17 -6.49 7.17
C ASP A 4 24.43 -7.19 6.04
N LYS A 5 24.71 -6.79 4.79
CA LYS A 5 24.19 -7.47 3.59
C LYS A 5 24.64 -8.93 3.56
N LYS A 6 25.89 -9.20 3.91
CA LYS A 6 26.43 -10.57 4.03
C LYS A 6 25.65 -11.41 5.03
N LYS A 7 25.37 -10.88 6.23
CA LYS A 7 24.57 -11.58 7.23
C LYS A 7 23.16 -11.92 6.71
N ILE A 8 22.51 -11.01 5.99
CA ILE A 8 21.19 -11.26 5.39
C ILE A 8 21.27 -12.40 4.36
N ILE A 9 22.28 -12.38 3.49
CA ILE A 9 22.48 -13.43 2.48
C ILE A 9 22.78 -14.78 3.16
N ASP A 10 23.61 -14.79 4.20
CA ASP A 10 23.95 -16.01 4.94
C ASP A 10 22.71 -16.59 5.65
N LEU A 11 21.84 -15.74 6.23
CA LEU A 11 20.53 -16.15 6.78
C LEU A 11 19.63 -16.73 5.70
N PHE A 12 19.52 -16.07 4.55
CA PHE A 12 18.72 -16.54 3.42
C PHE A 12 19.21 -17.91 2.93
N ASN A 13 20.52 -18.06 2.69
CA ASN A 13 21.09 -19.31 2.20
C ASN A 13 20.91 -20.47 3.20
N LYS A 14 21.05 -20.19 4.50
CA LYS A 14 20.90 -21.21 5.55
C LYS A 14 19.44 -21.62 5.76
N ASN A 15 18.53 -20.65 5.80
CA ASN A 15 17.18 -20.87 6.33
C ASN A 15 16.08 -20.86 5.27
N VAL A 16 16.31 -20.26 4.09
CA VAL A 16 15.24 -19.96 3.11
C VAL A 16 15.52 -20.57 1.74
N ARG A 17 16.75 -20.45 1.21
CA ARG A 17 17.07 -20.92 -0.15
C ARG A 17 16.77 -22.41 -0.28
N GLY A 18 16.14 -22.78 -1.40
CA GLY A 18 15.75 -24.15 -1.70
C GLY A 18 14.49 -24.63 -0.98
N LYS A 19 13.81 -23.77 -0.21
CA LYS A 19 12.57 -24.13 0.50
C LYS A 19 11.35 -23.49 -0.13
N SER A 20 10.20 -24.15 0.01
CA SER A 20 8.87 -23.56 -0.19
C SER A 20 8.30 -23.11 1.15
N SER A 21 7.42 -22.11 1.14
CA SER A 21 6.75 -21.65 2.35
C SER A 21 5.81 -22.73 2.89
N ASP A 22 6.15 -23.35 4.02
CA ASP A 22 5.22 -24.22 4.74
C ASP A 22 4.19 -23.36 5.46
N THR A 23 2.93 -23.47 5.02
CA THR A 23 1.81 -22.72 5.58
C THR A 23 0.70 -23.63 6.11
N ASN A 24 1.00 -24.91 6.33
CA ASN A 24 0.02 -25.93 6.71
C ASN A 24 -0.64 -25.66 8.07
N ALA A 25 0.09 -25.01 8.99
CA ALA A 25 -0.43 -24.58 10.29
C ALA A 25 -1.06 -23.18 10.29
N ALA A 26 -1.00 -22.45 9.16
CA ALA A 26 -1.55 -21.10 9.06
C ALA A 26 -2.98 -21.13 8.54
N ASN A 27 -3.82 -20.18 8.99
CA ASN A 27 -5.17 -20.03 8.46
C ASN A 27 -5.11 -19.86 6.93
N VAL A 28 -5.75 -20.77 6.20
CA VAL A 28 -5.71 -20.88 4.73
C VAL A 28 -6.09 -19.56 4.05
N LYS A 29 -6.94 -18.75 4.70
CA LYS A 29 -7.44 -17.46 4.18
C LYS A 29 -6.53 -16.26 4.46
N HIS A 30 -5.42 -16.42 5.17
CA HIS A 30 -4.53 -15.30 5.52
C HIS A 30 -3.54 -15.00 4.38
N ALA A 31 -3.80 -13.94 3.62
CA ALA A 31 -2.96 -13.54 2.47
C ALA A 31 -1.48 -13.27 2.85
N GLY A 32 -1.18 -12.92 4.10
CA GLY A 32 0.18 -12.65 4.58
C GLY A 32 0.95 -13.87 5.12
N LYS A 33 0.39 -15.09 5.04
CA LYS A 33 0.96 -16.28 5.69
C LYS A 33 2.37 -16.64 5.21
N GLU A 34 2.64 -16.46 3.92
CA GLU A 34 3.96 -16.73 3.35
C GLU A 34 5.00 -15.70 3.79
N GLY A 35 4.60 -14.43 3.90
CA GLY A 35 5.44 -13.38 4.45
C GLY A 35 5.82 -13.68 5.90
N HIS A 36 4.84 -14.10 6.71
CA HIS A 36 5.10 -14.50 8.10
C HIS A 36 6.00 -15.72 8.24
N TRP A 37 5.88 -16.70 7.34
CA TRP A 37 6.82 -17.82 7.31
C TRP A 37 8.23 -17.32 7.03
N LEU A 38 8.39 -16.43 6.05
CA LEU A 38 9.68 -15.87 5.66
C LEU A 38 10.30 -15.03 6.79
N GLU A 39 9.52 -14.16 7.44
CA GLU A 39 9.93 -13.39 8.62
C GLU A 39 10.52 -14.31 9.69
N THR A 40 9.82 -15.39 10.03
CA THR A 40 10.32 -16.38 11.00
C THR A 40 11.63 -17.02 10.55
N GLN A 41 11.76 -17.43 9.29
CA GLN A 41 13.01 -18.05 8.79
C GLN A 41 14.18 -17.06 8.77
N MET A 42 13.90 -15.78 8.59
CA MET A 42 14.89 -14.70 8.58
C MET A 42 15.16 -14.14 9.99
N GLY A 43 14.54 -14.70 11.03
CA GLY A 43 14.77 -14.30 12.43
C GLY A 43 14.12 -12.97 12.82
N ILE A 44 13.09 -12.52 12.09
CA ILE A 44 12.40 -11.26 12.34
C ILE A 44 11.26 -11.49 13.34
N ALA A 45 11.29 -10.76 14.46
CA ALA A 45 10.22 -10.77 15.44
C ALA A 45 9.02 -9.95 14.94
N ARG A 46 7.81 -10.51 15.02
CA ARG A 46 6.59 -9.83 14.60
C ARG A 46 6.35 -8.58 15.45
N ASN A 47 6.22 -7.44 14.78
CA ASN A 47 5.85 -6.18 15.41
C ASN A 47 5.10 -5.31 14.39
N ALA A 48 4.53 -4.19 14.86
CA ALA A 48 3.85 -3.20 14.02
C ALA A 48 4.75 -1.98 13.71
N SER A 49 6.07 -2.15 13.81
CA SER A 49 7.04 -1.07 13.61
C SER A 49 7.10 -0.66 12.13
N ASN A 50 7.33 0.63 11.91
CA ASN A 50 7.63 1.19 10.60
C ASN A 50 9.14 1.41 10.41
N THR A 51 9.96 0.56 11.04
CA THR A 51 11.41 0.50 10.87
C THR A 51 11.75 -0.63 9.89
N PRO A 52 12.98 -0.66 9.35
CA PRO A 52 13.43 -1.76 8.50
C PRO A 52 13.52 -3.06 9.31
N ASP A 53 13.43 -4.21 8.64
CA ASP A 53 13.36 -5.51 9.28
C ASP A 53 14.71 -6.02 9.80
N LEU A 54 15.76 -5.95 8.98
CA LEU A 54 17.09 -6.50 9.31
C LEU A 54 18.21 -5.52 8.99
N PHE A 55 18.97 -5.15 10.02
CA PHE A 55 20.22 -4.37 9.89
C PHE A 55 20.08 -3.08 9.05
N GLY A 56 18.91 -2.45 9.07
CA GLY A 56 18.62 -1.25 8.28
C GLY A 56 18.06 -1.51 6.87
N TYR A 57 17.78 -2.76 6.51
CA TYR A 57 17.09 -3.11 5.27
C TYR A 57 15.66 -3.59 5.52
N GLU A 58 14.73 -3.09 4.70
CA GLU A 58 13.36 -3.59 4.66
C GLU A 58 13.29 -4.89 3.85
N MET A 59 12.63 -5.91 4.39
CA MET A 59 12.40 -7.17 3.71
C MET A 59 11.07 -7.16 2.97
N LYS A 60 11.07 -7.59 1.71
CA LYS A 60 9.88 -7.92 0.95
C LYS A 60 9.85 -9.40 0.58
N ASN A 61 8.65 -9.96 0.55
CA ASN A 61 8.44 -11.31 0.06
C ASN A 61 8.20 -11.31 -1.46
N HIS A 62 8.41 -12.46 -2.10
CA HIS A 62 7.87 -12.74 -3.42
C HIS A 62 6.35 -12.61 -3.43
N THR A 63 5.82 -11.95 -4.44
CA THR A 63 4.39 -11.77 -4.69
C THR A 63 4.13 -12.01 -6.17
N SER A 64 2.92 -12.42 -6.55
CA SER A 64 2.62 -12.74 -7.95
C SER A 64 2.52 -11.51 -8.86
N GLN A 65 1.89 -10.43 -8.41
CA GLN A 65 1.61 -9.26 -9.27
C GLN A 65 2.19 -7.95 -8.74
N LYS A 66 1.98 -7.65 -7.46
CA LYS A 66 2.31 -6.36 -6.85
C LYS A 66 2.92 -6.54 -5.47
N THR A 67 3.93 -5.73 -5.17
CA THR A 67 4.57 -5.66 -3.85
C THR A 67 4.16 -4.36 -3.17
N THR A 68 3.90 -4.43 -1.86
CA THR A 68 3.45 -3.29 -1.04
C THR A 68 4.63 -2.61 -0.38
N PHE A 69 4.71 -1.29 -0.47
CA PHE A 69 5.66 -0.46 0.27
C PHE A 69 5.27 -0.44 1.76
N GLY A 70 4.02 -0.07 2.03
CA GLY A 70 3.42 -0.11 3.35
C GLY A 70 1.90 0.09 3.31
N ASP A 71 1.27 -0.15 4.46
CA ASP A 71 -0.12 0.22 4.75
C ASP A 71 -0.07 1.50 5.61
N TRP A 72 -0.23 2.64 4.95
CA TRP A 72 -0.05 3.97 5.54
C TRP A 72 -1.31 4.79 5.35
N SER A 73 -2.13 4.87 6.40
CA SER A 73 -3.34 5.69 6.40
C SER A 73 -3.04 7.17 6.15
N ALA A 74 -4.01 7.85 5.55
CA ALA A 74 -3.97 9.29 5.34
C ALA A 74 -3.84 10.01 6.68
N SER A 75 -3.13 11.14 6.69
CA SER A 75 -3.05 12.00 7.87
C SER A 75 -4.37 12.68 8.16
N CYS A 76 -5.19 12.91 7.12
CA CYS A 76 -6.55 13.42 7.25
C CYS A 76 -7.50 12.66 6.32
N TYR A 77 -8.73 12.47 6.78
CA TYR A 77 -9.86 12.01 5.98
C TYR A 77 -11.03 12.96 6.21
N ILE A 78 -11.93 13.09 5.23
CA ILE A 78 -13.07 14.02 5.30
C ILE A 78 -13.93 13.84 6.56
N TRP A 79 -14.13 12.61 7.04
CA TRP A 79 -14.93 12.35 8.26
C TRP A 79 -14.23 12.76 9.57
N HIS A 80 -12.96 13.20 9.51
CA HIS A 80 -12.31 13.85 10.64
C HIS A 80 -12.80 15.29 10.81
N ASP A 81 -13.25 15.94 9.73
CA ASP A 81 -13.85 17.26 9.76
C ASP A 81 -15.31 17.16 10.23
N LYS A 82 -15.60 17.80 11.36
CA LYS A 82 -16.90 17.75 12.02
C LYS A 82 -17.98 18.57 11.30
N THR A 83 -17.60 19.50 10.42
CA THR A 83 -18.57 20.31 9.66
C THR A 83 -19.43 19.46 8.72
N PHE A 84 -18.93 18.31 8.29
CA PHE A 84 -19.63 17.40 7.41
C PHE A 84 -20.53 16.39 8.12
N GLU A 85 -20.40 16.25 9.44
CA GLU A 85 -21.22 15.38 10.30
C GLU A 85 -21.30 13.89 9.86
N ILE A 86 -20.36 13.41 9.05
CA ILE A 86 -20.30 12.01 8.61
C ILE A 86 -19.32 11.18 9.45
N GLN A 87 -19.59 9.88 9.57
CA GLN A 87 -18.62 8.90 10.08
C GLN A 87 -17.97 8.12 8.93
N ARG A 88 -16.94 7.33 9.24
CA ARG A 88 -16.26 6.47 8.26
C ARG A 88 -17.22 5.53 7.51
N ASP A 89 -18.24 5.01 8.18
CA ASP A 89 -19.22 4.13 7.53
C ASP A 89 -20.13 4.88 6.56
N ASP A 90 -20.42 6.16 6.81
CA ASP A 90 -21.13 7.04 5.88
C ASP A 90 -20.24 7.37 4.69
N PHE A 91 -18.95 7.67 4.92
CA PHE A 91 -17.96 7.82 3.86
C PHE A 91 -17.94 6.61 2.91
N LEU A 92 -17.95 5.39 3.46
CA LEU A 92 -17.98 4.16 2.66
C LEU A 92 -19.27 4.03 1.83
N ARG A 93 -20.40 4.51 2.33
CA ARG A 93 -21.69 4.51 1.60
C ARG A 93 -21.72 5.57 0.50
N ILE A 94 -21.19 6.76 0.79
CA ILE A 94 -21.23 7.93 -0.10
C ILE A 94 -20.20 7.80 -1.22
N PHE A 95 -18.95 7.46 -0.89
CA PHE A 95 -17.82 7.47 -1.83
C PHE A 95 -17.29 6.07 -2.17
N GLY A 96 -17.82 5.02 -1.55
CA GLY A 96 -17.50 3.63 -1.87
C GLY A 96 -18.53 2.95 -2.76
N LYS A 97 -18.43 1.61 -2.83
CA LYS A 97 -19.33 0.75 -3.61
C LYS A 97 -19.79 -0.45 -2.80
N PRO A 98 -21.06 -0.87 -2.89
CA PRO A 98 -21.52 -2.11 -2.26
C PRO A 98 -20.99 -3.34 -3.02
N ASN A 99 -20.62 -4.38 -2.27
CA ASN A 99 -20.21 -5.66 -2.84
C ASN A 99 -21.32 -6.71 -2.64
N LEU A 100 -22.09 -7.00 -3.69
CA LEU A 100 -23.20 -7.95 -3.65
C LEU A 100 -22.75 -9.37 -3.26
N LYS A 101 -21.54 -9.79 -3.65
CA LYS A 101 -20.95 -11.09 -3.25
C LYS A 101 -20.58 -11.14 -1.77
N LYS A 102 -20.64 -10.02 -1.06
CA LYS A 102 -20.39 -9.87 0.38
C LYS A 102 -21.62 -9.33 1.11
N GLY A 103 -22.83 -9.64 0.62
CA GLY A 103 -24.08 -9.25 1.26
C GLY A 103 -24.36 -7.74 1.20
N GLY A 104 -23.87 -7.05 0.15
CA GLY A 104 -24.08 -5.62 -0.02
C GLY A 104 -23.18 -4.73 0.82
N ARG A 105 -22.18 -5.30 1.52
CA ARG A 105 -21.21 -4.55 2.33
C ARG A 105 -20.48 -3.51 1.49
N TYR A 106 -20.44 -2.28 1.96
CA TYR A 106 -19.74 -1.18 1.30
C TYR A 106 -18.23 -1.24 1.56
N SER A 107 -17.49 -0.83 0.54
CA SER A 107 -16.04 -0.71 0.55
C SER A 107 -15.58 0.44 -0.33
N TRP A 108 -14.55 1.15 0.12
CA TRP A 108 -13.79 2.06 -0.71
C TRP A 108 -12.57 1.29 -1.19
N SER A 109 -12.78 0.53 -2.27
CA SER A 109 -11.80 -0.39 -2.85
C SER A 109 -12.19 -0.74 -4.29
N GLY A 110 -11.22 -0.97 -5.17
CA GLY A 110 -11.50 -1.28 -6.58
C GLY A 110 -11.91 -0.03 -7.35
N GLU A 111 -13.08 -0.06 -8.02
CA GLU A 111 -13.54 1.03 -8.90
C GLU A 111 -13.58 2.43 -8.25
N PRO A 112 -13.97 2.60 -6.97
CA PRO A 112 -13.95 3.92 -6.33
C PRO A 112 -12.54 4.46 -6.02
N ILE A 113 -11.49 3.65 -6.19
CA ILE A 113 -10.12 4.10 -5.92
C ILE A 113 -9.55 4.80 -7.14
N PRO A 114 -9.19 6.08 -7.03
CA PRO A 114 -8.70 6.84 -8.16
C PRO A 114 -7.26 6.48 -8.52
N LYS A 115 -6.88 6.84 -9.74
CA LYS A 115 -5.50 6.83 -10.21
C LYS A 115 -4.97 8.26 -10.22
N ILE A 116 -3.63 8.40 -10.28
CA ILE A 116 -2.98 9.70 -10.41
C ILE A 116 -3.50 10.40 -11.68
N ASP A 117 -3.87 11.66 -11.56
CA ASP A 117 -4.31 12.56 -12.64
C ASP A 117 -5.47 12.04 -13.51
N GLN A 118 -6.27 11.12 -12.97
CA GLN A 118 -7.42 10.56 -13.67
C GLN A 118 -8.64 10.43 -12.76
N TYR A 119 -9.72 11.13 -13.14
CA TYR A 119 -11.03 10.92 -12.54
C TYR A 119 -11.55 9.50 -12.83
N ASN A 120 -12.08 8.84 -11.81
CA ASN A 120 -12.85 7.62 -11.95
C ASN A 120 -14.37 7.92 -12.07
N ASN A 121 -15.17 6.87 -12.27
CA ASN A 121 -16.63 6.98 -12.38
C ASN A 121 -17.32 7.50 -11.11
N PHE A 122 -16.61 7.54 -9.98
CA PHE A 122 -17.09 8.06 -8.70
C PHE A 122 -16.71 9.53 -8.49
N GLY A 123 -16.20 10.20 -9.53
CA GLY A 123 -15.78 11.61 -9.47
C GLY A 123 -14.54 11.84 -8.63
N GLN A 124 -13.75 10.79 -8.36
CA GLN A 124 -12.56 10.86 -7.52
C GLN A 124 -11.28 10.87 -8.36
N ILE A 125 -10.29 11.63 -7.93
CA ILE A 125 -8.97 11.76 -8.55
C ILE A 125 -7.88 11.72 -7.47
N LEU A 126 -6.71 11.15 -7.78
CA LEU A 126 -5.51 11.23 -6.93
C LEU A 126 -4.61 12.31 -7.54
N LEU A 127 -4.09 13.21 -6.71
CA LEU A 127 -3.26 14.34 -7.10
C LEU A 127 -2.05 14.47 -6.17
N ILE A 128 -1.00 15.12 -6.67
CA ILE A 128 0.11 15.64 -5.87
C ILE A 128 0.00 17.17 -5.91
N ASP A 129 -0.20 17.81 -4.76
CA ASP A 129 -0.32 19.28 -4.70
C ASP A 129 1.05 19.97 -4.73
N ASP A 130 1.06 21.31 -4.82
CA ASP A 130 2.29 22.12 -4.91
C ASP A 130 3.19 21.98 -3.67
N GLU A 131 2.61 21.61 -2.53
CA GLU A 131 3.34 21.32 -1.28
C GLU A 131 3.84 19.87 -1.23
N GLN A 132 3.69 19.12 -2.32
CA GLN A 132 4.00 17.71 -2.44
C GLN A 132 3.19 16.82 -1.49
N ASN A 133 2.02 17.25 -1.03
CA ASN A 133 1.10 16.33 -0.37
C ASN A 133 0.44 15.44 -1.43
N ILE A 134 0.01 14.25 -1.01
CA ILE A 134 -0.82 13.39 -1.87
C ILE A 134 -2.27 13.52 -1.42
N VAL A 135 -3.16 13.83 -2.35
CA VAL A 135 -4.56 14.15 -2.06
C VAL A 135 -5.47 13.28 -2.92
N ILE A 136 -6.53 12.74 -2.33
CA ILE A 136 -7.68 12.24 -3.08
C ILE A 136 -8.78 13.28 -2.98
N GLU A 137 -9.16 13.81 -4.14
CA GLU A 137 -10.23 14.80 -4.28
C GLU A 137 -11.46 14.17 -4.92
N TYR A 138 -12.62 14.74 -4.63
CA TYR A 138 -13.89 14.46 -5.24
C TYR A 138 -14.42 15.71 -5.96
N SER A 139 -15.04 15.52 -7.11
CA SER A 139 -15.64 16.59 -7.91
C SER A 139 -17.02 16.15 -8.39
N PHE A 140 -18.07 16.84 -7.91
CA PHE A 140 -19.46 16.44 -8.17
C PHE A 140 -19.81 16.43 -9.66
N SER A 141 -19.26 17.37 -10.43
CA SER A 141 -19.38 17.41 -11.89
C SER A 141 -18.83 16.14 -12.57
N HIS A 142 -17.78 15.54 -12.02
CA HIS A 142 -17.10 14.37 -12.57
C HIS A 142 -17.66 13.03 -12.09
N ASP A 143 -18.50 13.00 -11.04
CA ASP A 143 -19.19 11.78 -10.62
C ASP A 143 -20.19 11.34 -11.69
N GLN A 144 -20.06 10.11 -12.17
CA GLN A 144 -20.86 9.56 -13.27
C GLN A 144 -22.00 8.66 -12.78
N ARG A 145 -22.20 8.54 -11.47
CA ARG A 145 -23.29 7.74 -10.90
C ARG A 145 -24.63 8.43 -11.15
N GLU A 146 -25.57 7.71 -11.74
CA GLU A 146 -26.92 8.22 -12.06
C GLU A 146 -27.65 8.78 -10.82
N ASN A 147 -27.42 8.19 -9.65
CA ASN A 147 -28.04 8.61 -8.39
C ASN A 147 -27.17 9.58 -7.56
N LYS A 148 -26.13 10.22 -8.12
CA LYS A 148 -25.22 11.08 -7.35
C LYS A 148 -25.93 12.21 -6.61
N SER A 149 -26.96 12.82 -7.20
CA SER A 149 -27.67 13.96 -6.61
C SER A 149 -28.47 13.60 -5.35
N THR A 150 -28.80 12.32 -5.16
CA THR A 150 -29.46 11.82 -3.94
C THR A 150 -28.49 11.12 -3.00
N LEU A 151 -27.43 10.49 -3.53
CA LEU A 151 -26.42 9.78 -2.76
C LEU A 151 -25.46 10.73 -2.02
N ILE A 152 -25.05 11.82 -2.67
CA ILE A 152 -24.12 12.79 -2.12
C ILE A 152 -24.89 13.85 -1.33
N PRO A 153 -24.61 14.06 -0.02
CA PRO A 153 -25.22 15.14 0.75
C PRO A 153 -25.02 16.50 0.10
N SER A 154 -26.01 17.38 0.17
CA SER A 154 -25.95 18.70 -0.52
C SER A 154 -24.75 19.55 -0.10
N SER A 155 -24.30 19.46 1.15
CA SER A 155 -23.06 20.09 1.64
C SER A 155 -21.77 19.54 1.02
N MET A 156 -21.83 18.39 0.35
CA MET A 156 -20.72 17.71 -0.33
C MET A 156 -20.87 17.70 -1.85
N GLN A 157 -21.94 18.27 -2.41
CA GLN A 157 -22.11 18.45 -3.86
C GLN A 157 -21.30 19.65 -4.35
N GLN A 158 -19.97 19.53 -4.24
CA GLN A 158 -19.02 20.58 -4.57
C GLN A 158 -17.86 20.03 -5.40
N GLU A 159 -17.07 20.93 -5.96
CA GLU A 159 -15.85 20.60 -6.69
C GLU A 159 -14.64 20.61 -5.74
N HIS A 160 -13.61 19.84 -6.05
CA HIS A 160 -12.35 19.77 -5.28
C HIS A 160 -12.50 19.45 -3.79
N LEU A 161 -13.47 18.62 -3.44
CA LEU A 161 -13.67 18.15 -2.07
C LEU A 161 -12.58 17.15 -1.66
N ILE A 162 -11.73 17.50 -0.70
CA ILE A 162 -10.68 16.62 -0.19
C ILE A 162 -11.29 15.46 0.59
N LEU A 163 -11.17 14.24 0.08
CA LEU A 163 -11.61 13.01 0.74
C LEU A 163 -10.55 12.44 1.68
N ALA A 164 -9.28 12.47 1.25
CA ALA A 164 -8.15 11.98 2.00
C ALA A 164 -6.89 12.77 1.64
N ARG A 165 -6.04 13.05 2.63
CA ARG A 165 -4.75 13.73 2.43
C ARG A 165 -3.64 13.02 3.20
N TRP A 166 -2.54 12.76 2.51
CA TRP A 166 -1.27 12.38 3.10
C TRP A 166 -0.34 13.58 3.04
N ASN A 167 -0.15 14.23 4.19
CA ASN A 167 0.78 15.35 4.28
C ASN A 167 2.20 14.88 3.94
N ARG A 168 2.98 15.74 3.28
CA ARG A 168 4.36 15.48 2.88
C ARG A 168 5.18 14.86 4.02
N ASP A 169 5.25 15.55 5.16
CA ASP A 169 6.08 15.11 6.29
C ASP A 169 5.61 13.80 6.91
N TRP A 170 4.28 13.57 6.93
CA TRP A 170 3.71 12.31 7.38
C TRP A 170 4.16 11.17 6.49
N MET A 171 4.03 11.32 5.17
CA MET A 171 4.41 10.27 4.22
C MET A 171 5.93 10.08 4.16
N LYS A 172 6.70 11.18 4.15
CA LYS A 172 8.17 11.15 4.19
C LYS A 172 8.67 10.33 5.37
N ALA A 173 8.13 10.59 6.56
CA ALA A 173 8.49 9.84 7.74
C ALA A 173 8.15 8.34 7.64
N LYS A 174 7.12 7.94 6.88
CA LYS A 174 6.76 6.54 6.68
C LYS A 174 7.70 5.84 5.69
N VAL A 175 7.98 6.49 4.57
CA VAL A 175 8.88 5.96 3.54
C VAL A 175 10.29 5.85 4.08
N GLU A 176 10.85 6.95 4.59
CA GLU A 176 12.28 7.02 4.84
C GLU A 176 12.73 6.26 6.08
N ARG A 177 11.87 6.19 7.10
CA ARG A 177 12.14 5.36 8.27
C ARG A 177 12.22 3.89 7.91
N LYS A 178 11.48 3.45 6.88
CA LYS A 178 11.39 2.05 6.48
C LYS A 178 12.41 1.67 5.42
N PHE A 179 12.65 2.55 4.44
CA PHE A 179 13.46 2.23 3.26
C PHE A 179 14.75 3.05 3.12
N ASN A 180 14.89 4.21 3.76
CA ASN A 180 16.02 5.12 3.53
C ASN A 180 17.23 4.87 4.44
N GLN A 181 17.24 3.76 5.20
CA GLN A 181 18.34 3.46 6.11
C GLN A 181 19.50 2.81 5.36
N LYS A 182 19.26 1.63 4.77
CA LYS A 182 20.22 0.95 3.87
C LYS A 182 19.58 0.39 2.59
N GLY A 183 18.29 0.66 2.37
CA GLY A 183 17.53 0.13 1.24
C GLY A 183 16.62 -1.01 1.63
N TRP A 184 16.43 -1.92 0.69
CA TRP A 184 15.51 -3.03 0.83
C TRP A 184 16.08 -4.28 0.16
N PHE A 185 15.50 -5.42 0.51
CA PHE A 185 15.78 -6.68 -0.16
C PHE A 185 14.50 -7.47 -0.36
N LYS A 186 14.51 -8.37 -1.35
CA LYS A 186 13.37 -9.22 -1.66
C LYS A 186 13.83 -10.66 -1.89
N CYS A 187 13.18 -11.59 -1.22
CA CYS A 187 13.41 -13.03 -1.40
C CYS A 187 12.49 -13.53 -2.51
N LEU A 188 13.05 -14.02 -3.62
CA LEU A 188 12.32 -14.40 -4.83
C LEU A 188 12.18 -15.92 -4.96
N LYS A 189 11.00 -16.35 -5.42
CA LYS A 189 10.70 -17.74 -5.76
C LYS A 189 10.95 -18.02 -7.25
N ASN A 190 11.31 -19.25 -7.58
CA ASN A 190 11.29 -19.76 -8.95
C ASN A 190 9.86 -20.18 -9.35
N ASN A 191 9.70 -20.70 -10.57
CA ASN A 191 8.41 -21.14 -11.10
C ASN A 191 7.81 -22.36 -10.36
N GLU A 192 8.60 -23.05 -9.54
CA GLU A 192 8.16 -24.16 -8.68
C GLU A 192 7.70 -23.68 -7.29
N GLY A 193 7.73 -22.37 -7.03
CA GLY A 193 7.36 -21.79 -5.74
C GLY A 193 8.45 -21.90 -4.66
N VAL A 194 9.67 -22.26 -5.05
CA VAL A 194 10.84 -22.43 -4.18
C VAL A 194 11.67 -21.15 -4.15
N TYR A 195 12.05 -20.67 -2.96
CA TYR A 195 12.95 -19.53 -2.84
C TYR A 195 14.31 -19.83 -3.46
N SER A 196 14.70 -19.07 -4.47
CA SER A 196 15.90 -19.35 -5.27
C SER A 196 16.88 -18.19 -5.30
N LYS A 197 16.42 -16.95 -5.11
CA LYS A 197 17.24 -15.74 -5.20
C LYS A 197 16.90 -14.74 -4.11
N ILE A 198 17.87 -13.91 -3.77
CA ILE A 198 17.69 -12.70 -2.97
C ILE A 198 18.22 -11.50 -3.75
N VAL A 199 17.42 -10.45 -3.84
CA VAL A 199 17.78 -9.22 -4.55
C VAL A 199 17.78 -8.03 -3.60
N PHE A 200 18.58 -7.01 -3.92
CA PHE A 200 18.69 -5.78 -3.14
C PHE A 200 18.44 -4.56 -4.03
N GLY A 201 17.88 -3.51 -3.43
CA GLY A 201 17.74 -2.19 -4.05
C GLY A 201 18.24 -1.08 -3.12
N GLU A 202 18.45 0.10 -3.70
CA GLU A 202 18.97 1.28 -3.01
C GLU A 202 18.03 1.79 -1.90
N PRO A 203 18.55 2.60 -0.95
CA PRO A 203 17.73 3.46 -0.10
C PRO A 203 16.70 4.28 -0.88
N MET A 204 15.51 4.41 -0.31
CA MET A 204 14.42 5.14 -0.93
C MET A 204 14.05 6.37 -0.09
N THR A 205 14.33 7.54 -0.65
CA THR A 205 13.88 8.83 -0.13
C THR A 205 12.38 9.03 -0.35
N TYR A 206 11.80 10.04 0.26
CA TYR A 206 10.44 10.45 -0.10
C TYR A 206 10.34 10.96 -1.54
N GLU A 207 11.34 11.70 -2.00
CA GLU A 207 11.33 12.39 -3.28
C GLU A 207 11.34 11.41 -4.46
N ASN A 208 12.24 10.41 -4.46
CA ASN A 208 12.23 9.37 -5.51
C ASN A 208 11.01 8.44 -5.42
N TRP A 209 10.46 8.20 -4.22
CA TRP A 209 9.21 7.46 -4.06
C TRP A 209 8.02 8.25 -4.61
N LEU A 210 7.96 9.55 -4.35
CA LEU A 210 6.90 10.43 -4.84
C LEU A 210 6.92 10.54 -6.37
N GLU A 211 8.11 10.54 -7.00
CA GLU A 211 8.20 10.49 -8.46
C GLU A 211 7.55 9.23 -9.04
N GLY A 212 7.77 8.08 -8.40
CA GLY A 212 7.07 6.85 -8.79
C GLY A 212 5.54 6.96 -8.65
N VAL A 213 5.03 7.77 -7.70
CA VAL A 213 3.59 8.07 -7.59
C VAL A 213 3.13 8.97 -8.73
N ARG A 214 3.90 10.01 -9.04
CA ARG A 214 3.64 10.95 -10.14
C ARG A 214 3.57 10.25 -11.49
N GLU A 215 4.47 9.30 -11.74
CA GLU A 215 4.49 8.49 -12.96
C GLU A 215 3.43 7.37 -12.99
N GLY A 216 2.68 7.18 -11.89
CA GLY A 216 1.68 6.11 -11.76
C GLY A 216 2.26 4.70 -11.60
N LEU A 217 3.58 4.58 -11.39
CA LEU A 217 4.27 3.31 -11.13
C LEU A 217 3.99 2.80 -9.70
N ILE A 218 3.87 3.75 -8.77
CA ILE A 218 3.44 3.54 -7.39
C ILE A 218 2.01 4.07 -7.27
N PHE A 219 1.09 3.22 -6.86
CA PHE A 219 -0.33 3.54 -6.79
C PHE A 219 -0.91 3.26 -5.41
N PHE A 220 -1.96 4.02 -5.10
CA PHE A 220 -2.79 3.81 -3.94
C PHE A 220 -3.80 2.68 -4.19
N ASP A 221 -3.93 1.79 -3.23
CA ASP A 221 -4.90 0.71 -3.21
C ASP A 221 -5.53 0.64 -1.83
N SER A 222 -6.85 0.74 -1.77
CA SER A 222 -7.57 0.73 -0.51
C SER A 222 -8.26 -0.61 -0.28
N GLY A 223 -8.03 -1.18 0.90
CA GLY A 223 -8.78 -2.31 1.43
C GLY A 223 -9.85 -1.90 2.42
N MET A 224 -10.29 -0.63 2.42
CA MET A 224 -11.23 -0.10 3.40
C MET A 224 -12.64 -0.67 3.18
N TYR A 225 -13.25 -1.24 4.22
CA TYR A 225 -14.61 -1.77 4.16
C TYR A 225 -15.34 -1.69 5.52
N GLN A 226 -16.66 -1.81 5.51
CA GLN A 226 -17.49 -1.79 6.73
C GLN A 226 -17.19 -3.00 7.63
N THR A 227 -17.52 -2.96 8.92
CA THR A 227 -17.23 -4.07 9.86
C THR A 227 -15.74 -4.31 10.18
N ASN A 228 -14.81 -3.55 9.59
CA ASN A 228 -13.40 -3.55 9.98
C ASN A 228 -12.94 -2.10 10.16
N PRO A 229 -12.42 -1.72 11.34
CA PRO A 229 -12.03 -0.34 11.62
C PRO A 229 -10.76 0.10 10.88
N ARG A 230 -9.97 -0.84 10.33
CA ARG A 230 -8.73 -0.50 9.63
C ARG A 230 -9.02 0.21 8.30
N ASN A 231 -8.25 1.25 8.01
CA ASN A 231 -8.37 1.99 6.76
C ASN A 231 -7.75 1.27 5.58
N TYR A 232 -6.74 0.41 5.79
CA TYR A 232 -6.06 -0.36 4.75
C TYR A 232 -5.64 0.49 3.55
N SER A 233 -4.71 1.41 3.78
CA SER A 233 -4.24 2.38 2.80
C SER A 233 -2.91 1.93 2.22
N GLN A 234 -2.98 1.05 1.23
CA GLN A 234 -1.83 0.29 0.74
C GLN A 234 -1.18 1.05 -0.42
N TRP A 235 0.10 1.37 -0.25
CA TRP A 235 0.92 1.94 -1.32
C TRP A 235 1.70 0.82 -2.00
N ARG A 236 1.53 0.67 -3.31
CA ARG A 236 1.95 -0.53 -4.04
C ARG A 236 2.56 -0.19 -5.38
N ALA A 237 3.36 -1.11 -5.90
CA ALA A 237 3.77 -1.10 -7.30
C ALA A 237 3.75 -2.52 -7.86
N TYR A 238 3.60 -2.63 -9.17
CA TYR A 238 3.76 -3.90 -9.86
C TYR A 238 5.18 -4.43 -9.70
N ASN A 239 5.34 -5.76 -9.72
CA ASN A 239 6.66 -6.38 -9.58
C ASN A 239 7.66 -5.87 -10.63
N ALA A 240 7.21 -5.58 -11.86
CA ALA A 240 8.08 -5.02 -12.91
C ALA A 240 8.79 -3.73 -12.47
N TYR A 241 8.11 -2.85 -11.74
CA TYR A 241 8.75 -1.65 -11.18
C TYR A 241 9.77 -2.00 -10.10
N TRP A 242 9.42 -2.91 -9.17
CA TRP A 242 10.36 -3.39 -8.16
C TRP A 242 11.60 -4.05 -8.76
N ASP A 243 11.43 -4.80 -9.84
CA ASP A 243 12.52 -5.50 -10.52
C ASP A 243 13.48 -4.49 -11.18
N ASN A 244 12.96 -3.37 -11.70
CA ASN A 244 13.78 -2.26 -12.23
C ASN A 244 14.57 -1.52 -11.14
N LEU A 245 14.15 -1.61 -9.87
CA LEU A 245 14.85 -1.00 -8.73
C LEU A 245 15.95 -1.90 -8.15
N VAL A 246 16.13 -3.12 -8.69
CA VAL A 246 17.16 -4.06 -8.22
C VAL A 246 18.53 -3.63 -8.72
N ILE A 247 19.49 -3.55 -7.80
CA ILE A 247 20.91 -3.25 -8.10
C ILE A 247 21.82 -4.47 -7.97
N GLU A 248 21.43 -5.46 -7.16
CA GLU A 248 22.23 -6.64 -6.86
C GLU A 248 21.34 -7.87 -6.72
N SER A 249 21.84 -9.04 -7.15
CA SER A 249 21.14 -10.33 -7.07
C SER A 249 22.11 -11.43 -6.66
N TYR A 250 21.64 -12.33 -5.79
CA TYR A 250 22.38 -13.48 -5.24
C TYR A 250 21.52 -14.74 -5.17
#